data_AF-A0A7S6MIF8-F1
#
_entry.id   AF-A0A7S6MIF8-F1
#
_cell.length_a   1.000
_cell.length_b   1.000
_cell.length_c   1.000
_cell.angle_alpha   90.00
_cell.angle_beta   90.00
_cell.angle_gamma   90.00
#
_symmetry.space_group_name_H-M   'P 1'
#
loop_
_entity.id
_entity.type
_entity.pdbx_description
1 polymer ?
#
loop_
_entity_poly.entity_id
_entity_poly.type
_entity_poly.pdbx_seq_one_letter_code
_entity_poly.pdbx_strand_id
1 'polypeptide(L)'
;MMTIHEIRKLLKCSRATAESALRRANVKKTVVSFAHGRKNLYDVQPERLPEIMADYKKDPEKTALQQSAALNALEMAFGLRRQCIGR
;
A
#
# COMPACT_ATOMS: atom_id res chain seq x y z
N MET A 1 -22.32 -2.87 0.69
CA MET A 1 -21.16 -3.30 1.50
C MET A 1 -20.42 -4.44 0.80
N MET A 2 -19.10 -4.46 0.86
CA MET A 2 -18.25 -5.46 0.22
C MET A 2 -17.27 -6.09 1.22
N THR A 3 -16.88 -7.35 1.00
CA THR A 3 -15.81 -8.00 1.75
C THR A 3 -14.44 -7.61 1.21
N ILE A 4 -13.41 -7.75 2.05
CA ILE A 4 -12.03 -7.52 1.60
C ILE A 4 -11.62 -8.45 0.44
N HIS A 5 -12.22 -9.65 0.36
CA HIS A 5 -11.94 -10.61 -0.71
C HIS A 5 -12.45 -10.10 -2.06
N GLU A 6 -13.68 -9.58 -2.10
CA GLU A 6 -14.28 -9.01 -3.31
C GLU A 6 -13.51 -7.77 -3.77
N ILE A 7 -13.18 -6.87 -2.83
CA ILE A 7 -12.38 -5.67 -3.12
C ILE A 7 -11.02 -6.04 -3.72
N ARG A 8 -10.35 -7.03 -3.14
CA ARG A 8 -9.06 -7.52 -3.63
C ARG A 8 -9.17 -8.10 -5.04
N LYS A 9 -10.26 -8.82 -5.34
CA LYS A 9 -10.51 -9.41 -6.66
C LYS A 9 -10.73 -8.34 -7.72
N LEU A 10 -11.44 -7.26 -7.39
CA LEU A 10 -11.65 -6.12 -8.28
C LEU A 10 -10.37 -5.31 -8.53
N LEU A 11 -9.63 -5.00 -7.46
CA LEU A 11 -8.42 -4.16 -7.54
C LEU A 11 -7.14 -4.92 -7.93
N LYS A 12 -7.21 -6.26 -8.03
CA LYS A 12 -6.08 -7.16 -8.33
C LYS A 12 -4.83 -6.84 -7.48
N CYS A 13 -5.02 -6.58 -6.19
CA CYS A 13 -3.94 -6.18 -5.28
C CYS A 13 -3.78 -7.18 -4.11
N SER A 14 -2.80 -6.94 -3.22
CA SER A 14 -2.67 -7.74 -2.01
C SER A 14 -3.75 -7.34 -0.98
N ARG A 15 -4.04 -8.23 -0.02
CA ARG A 15 -4.96 -7.92 1.08
C ARG A 15 -4.46 -6.71 1.89
N ALA A 16 -3.17 -6.69 2.21
CA ALA A 16 -2.56 -5.60 2.99
C ALA A 16 -2.71 -4.26 2.25
N THR A 17 -2.44 -4.23 0.94
CA THR A 17 -2.60 -3.03 0.12
C THR A 17 -4.04 -2.52 0.11
N ALA A 18 -5.01 -3.43 -0.08
CA ALA A 18 -6.42 -3.07 -0.04
C ALA A 18 -6.84 -2.50 1.32
N GLU A 19 -6.43 -3.14 2.43
CA GLU A 19 -6.74 -2.64 3.78
C GLU A 19 -6.10 -1.28 4.06
N SER A 20 -4.86 -1.05 3.62
CA SER A 20 -4.18 0.24 3.73
C SER A 20 -4.87 1.33 2.91
N ALA A 21 -5.26 1.03 1.66
CA ALA A 21 -5.95 1.98 0.79
C ALA A 21 -7.33 2.38 1.37
N LEU A 22 -8.11 1.40 1.82
CA LEU A 22 -9.41 1.65 2.45
C LEU A 22 -9.28 2.44 3.76
N ARG A 23 -8.24 2.15 4.56
CA ARG A 23 -7.95 2.91 5.79
C ARG A 23 -7.60 4.37 5.48
N ARG A 24 -6.76 4.62 4.48
CA ARG A 24 -6.40 5.98 4.06
C ARG A 24 -7.60 6.78 3.54
N ALA A 25 -8.50 6.11 2.82
CA ALA A 25 -9.75 6.70 2.34
C ALA A 25 -10.87 6.78 3.40
N ASN A 26 -10.58 6.50 4.68
CA ASN A 26 -11.55 6.54 5.77
C ASN A 26 -12.83 5.73 5.52
N VAL A 27 -12.72 4.62 4.79
CA VAL A 27 -13.87 3.76 4.50
C VAL A 27 -14.33 3.07 5.78
N LYS A 28 -15.63 3.20 6.09
CA LYS A 28 -16.22 2.57 7.27
C LYS A 28 -16.12 1.05 7.19
N LYS A 29 -15.55 0.46 8.24
CA LYS A 29 -15.44 -0.99 8.43
C LYS A 29 -16.49 -1.43 9.45
N THR A 30 -17.33 -2.39 9.06
CA THR A 30 -18.30 -3.04 9.93
C THR A 30 -17.85 -4.48 10.17
N VAL A 31 -17.75 -4.88 11.44
CA VAL A 31 -17.44 -6.27 11.81
C VAL A 31 -18.75 -6.97 12.10
N VAL A 32 -19.03 -8.02 11.32
CA VAL A 32 -20.23 -8.85 11.50
C VAL A 32 -19.81 -10.18 12.10
N SER A 33 -20.39 -10.50 13.25
CA SER A 33 -20.20 -11.78 13.94
C SER A 33 -21.20 -12.80 13.41
N PHE A 34 -20.72 -14.01 13.12
CA PHE A 34 -21.51 -15.17 12.72
C PHE A 34 -21.26 -16.29 13.73
N ALA A 35 -22.12 -17.32 13.73
CA ALA A 35 -22.02 -18.47 14.63
C ALA A 35 -20.64 -19.15 14.64
N HIS A 36 -19.88 -19.05 13.53
CA HIS A 36 -18.56 -19.69 13.37
C HIS A 36 -17.42 -18.70 13.04
N GLY A 37 -17.56 -17.41 13.36
CA GLY A 37 -16.45 -16.46 13.19
C GLY A 37 -16.88 -15.02 12.96
N ARG A 38 -15.94 -14.19 12.50
CA ARG A 38 -16.16 -12.76 12.23
C ARG A 38 -15.80 -12.45 10.78
N LYS A 39 -16.63 -11.69 10.09
CA LYS A 39 -16.31 -11.13 8.76
C LYS A 39 -16.25 -9.60 8.84
N ASN A 40 -15.30 -9.05 8.10
CA ASN A 40 -15.16 -7.61 7.93
C ASN A 40 -15.84 -7.20 6.63
N LEU A 41 -16.82 -6.30 6.74
CA LEU A 41 -17.51 -5.66 5.64
C LEU A 41 -17.08 -4.20 5.55
N TYR A 42 -16.95 -3.68 4.35
CA TYR A 42 -16.57 -2.31 4.06
C TYR A 42 -17.71 -1.63 3.33
N ASP A 43 -18.08 -0.44 3.78
CA ASP A 43 -19.11 0.36 3.15
C ASP A 43 -18.52 1.19 2.01
N VAL A 44 -18.32 0.54 0.87
CA VAL A 44 -17.73 1.13 -0.33
C VAL A 44 -18.45 0.62 -1.57
N GLN A 45 -18.66 1.52 -2.53
CA GLN A 45 -19.17 1.20 -3.85
C GLN A 45 -18.04 0.75 -4.77
N PRO A 46 -18.24 -0.27 -5.62
CA PRO A 46 -17.19 -0.79 -6.49
C PRO A 46 -16.63 0.26 -7.46
N GLU A 47 -17.44 1.24 -7.87
CA GLU A 47 -17.07 2.34 -8.76
C GLU A 47 -16.05 3.30 -8.13
N ARG A 48 -16.04 3.41 -6.79
CA ARG A 48 -15.11 4.28 -6.05
C ARG A 48 -13.77 3.60 -5.73
N LEU A 49 -13.69 2.28 -5.87
CA LEU A 49 -12.45 1.54 -5.57
C LEU A 49 -11.25 1.96 -6.44
N PRO A 50 -11.38 2.20 -7.77
CA PRO A 50 -10.29 2.66 -8.60
C PRO A 50 -9.75 4.03 -8.18
N GLU A 51 -10.64 4.95 -7.80
CA GLU A 51 -10.29 6.31 -7.34
C GLU A 51 -9.49 6.24 -6.02
N ILE A 52 -9.99 5.49 -5.04
CA ILE A 52 -9.30 5.24 -3.77
C ILE A 52 -7.90 4.66 -3.99
N MET A 53 -7.77 3.75 -4.94
CA MET A 53 -6.48 3.12 -5.27
C MET A 53 -5.53 4.07 -6.01
N ALA A 54 -6.07 4.96 -6.85
CA ALA A 54 -5.30 5.99 -7.53
C ALA A 54 -4.73 7.00 -6.53
N ASP A 55 -5.54 7.44 -5.56
CA ASP A 55 -5.09 8.32 -4.48
C ASP A 55 -4.08 7.64 -3.55
N TYR A 56 -4.26 6.34 -3.28
CA TYR A 56 -3.28 5.57 -2.51
C TYR A 56 -1.90 5.49 -3.20
N LYS A 57 -1.86 5.42 -4.54
CA LYS A 57 -0.60 5.37 -5.31
C LYS A 57 0.07 6.73 -5.43
N LYS A 58 -0.66 7.84 -5.36
CA LYS A 58 -0.13 9.21 -5.39
C LYS A 58 0.45 9.62 -4.03
N ASP A 59 1.36 8.81 -3.50
CA ASP A 59 2.06 9.11 -2.25
C ASP A 59 3.48 9.61 -2.57
N PRO A 60 3.64 10.89 -2.97
CA PRO A 60 4.93 11.42 -3.41
C PRO A 60 6.01 11.30 -2.34
N GLU A 61 5.62 11.33 -1.05
CA GLU A 61 6.54 11.16 0.07
C GLU A 61 7.20 9.77 0.10
N LYS A 62 6.46 8.70 -0.23
CA LYS A 62 7.05 7.35 -0.30
C LYS A 62 7.99 7.19 -1.47
N THR A 63 7.65 7.80 -2.61
CA THR A 63 8.53 7.81 -3.78
C THR A 63 9.82 8.57 -3.49
N ALA A 64 9.73 9.75 -2.88
CA ALA A 64 10.88 10.54 -2.48
C ALA A 64 11.77 9.79 -1.46
N LEU A 65 11.17 9.11 -0.49
CA LEU A 65 11.91 8.33 0.52
C LEU A 65 12.62 7.11 -0.09
N GLN A 66 11.99 6.44 -1.06
CA GLN A 66 12.62 5.32 -1.77
C GLN A 66 13.75 5.81 -2.68
N GLN A 67 13.57 6.96 -3.34
CA GLN A 67 14.61 7.57 -4.18
C GLN A 67 15.81 8.03 -3.34
N SER A 68 15.58 8.67 -2.18
CA SER A 68 16.68 9.10 -1.30
C SER A 68 17.44 7.92 -0.71
N ALA A 69 16.74 6.85 -0.31
CA ALA A 69 17.39 5.62 0.14
C ALA A 69 18.21 4.95 -0.98
N ALA A 70 17.68 4.92 -2.20
CA ALA A 70 18.40 4.39 -3.36
C ALA A 70 19.64 5.23 -3.70
N LEU A 71 19.55 6.57 -3.63
CA LEU A 71 20.68 7.47 -3.83
C LEU A 71 21.76 7.27 -2.76
N ASN A 72 21.38 7.19 -1.48
CA ASN A 72 22.33 6.88 -0.41
C ASN A 72 23.02 5.53 -0.60
N ALA A 73 22.28 4.50 -1.02
CA ALA A 73 22.86 3.19 -1.29
C ALA A 73 23.86 3.24 -2.47
N LEU A 74 23.55 3.99 -3.53
CA LEU A 74 24.46 4.21 -4.66
C LEU A 74 25.69 5.00 -4.21
N GLU A 75 25.53 6.07 -3.44
CA GLU A 75 26.64 6.86 -2.91
C GLU A 75 27.57 6.04 -2.03
N MET A 76 27.05 5.16 -1.17
CA MET A 76 27.88 4.23 -0.40
C MET A 76 28.62 3.24 -1.32
N ALA A 77 27.93 2.65 -2.30
CA ALA A 77 28.53 1.67 -3.21
C ALA A 77 29.64 2.27 -4.09
N PHE A 78 29.50 3.51 -4.55
CA PHE A 78 30.50 4.21 -5.36
C PHE A 78 31.53 4.99 -4.54
N GLY A 79 31.17 5.46 -3.34
CA GLY A 79 32.08 6.12 -2.40
C GLY A 79 33.12 5.16 -1.81
N LEU A 80 32.72 3.92 -1.51
CA LEU A 80 33.64 2.85 -1.10
C LEU A 80 34.64 2.47 -2.21
N ARG A 81 34.26 2.56 -3.48
CA ARG A 81 35.17 2.26 -4.61
C ARG A 81 36.33 3.25 -4.76
N ARG A 82 36.24 4.45 -4.18
CA ARG A 82 37.34 5.44 -4.23
C ARG A 82 38.42 5.21 -3.18
N GLN A 83 38.14 4.48 -2.09
CA GLN A 83 39.14 4.19 -1.06
C GLN A 83 39.99 2.95 -1.36
N CYS A 84 39.53 2.04 -2.23
CA CYS A 84 40.24 0.77 -2.49
C CYS A 84 41.20 0.80 -3.69
N ILE A 85 41.30 1.91 -4.44
CA ILE A 85 42.21 2.03 -5.61
C ILE A 85 43.48 2.85 -5.26
N GLY A 86 43.61 3.32 -4.02
CA GLY A 86 44.74 4.12 -3.56
C GLY A 86 45.45 3.51 -2.35
N ARG A 87 46.05 2.34 -2.50
CA ARG A 87 47.16 1.86 -1.66
C ARG A 87 48.09 0.99 -2.48
#